data_AF-A0A7C9PQV5-F1
#
_entry.id   AF-A0A7C9PQV5-F1
#
_cell.length_a   1.000
_cell.length_b   1.000
_cell.length_c   1.000
_cell.angle_alpha   90.00
_cell.angle_beta   90.00
_cell.angle_gamma   90.00
#
_symmetry.space_group_name_H-M   'P 1'
#
loop_
_entity.id
_entity.type
_entity.pdbx_description
1 polymer ?
#
loop_
_entity_poly.entity_id
_entity_poly.type
_entity_poly.pdbx_seq_one_letter_code
_entity_poly.pdbx_strand_id
1 'polypeptide(L)'
;MILLRTRQLLISIVLVLALLVTACGGGTSEPSRWDGAQERTSGAPTQTTGQQPAKGGQLNQFFPTASGEYQRVFTQEKTGSALAKLKKGGTEVATLAINDTANNPKAAEKFKTATQKIGIYPAVVQGKKTSILVGRYQVSVTSKTPTSLSASDRQAWLQKFNLSGLAGL
;
A
#
# COMPACT_ATOMS: atom_id res chain seq x y z
N MET A 1 4.82 65.89 46.91
CA MET A 1 5.22 64.47 46.90
C MET A 1 4.20 63.53 46.21
N ILE A 2 3.32 64.02 45.34
CA ILE A 2 2.33 63.18 44.62
C ILE A 2 2.75 62.91 43.16
N LEU A 3 3.50 63.83 42.52
CA LEU A 3 3.94 63.70 41.11
C LEU A 3 5.10 62.71 40.86
N LEU A 4 5.92 62.35 41.86
CA LEU A 4 7.00 61.35 41.67
C LEU A 4 6.49 59.91 41.81
N ARG A 5 5.43 59.69 42.59
CA ARG A 5 4.83 58.35 42.82
C ARG A 5 4.03 57.86 41.61
N THR A 6 3.38 58.77 40.87
CA THR A 6 2.65 58.44 39.64
C THR A 6 3.59 58.09 38.48
N ARG A 7 4.77 58.74 38.43
CA ARG A 7 5.80 58.44 37.43
C ARG A 7 6.43 57.05 37.63
N GLN A 8 6.61 56.61 38.88
CA GLN A 8 7.08 55.25 39.19
C GLN A 8 6.02 54.17 38.87
N LEU A 9 4.73 54.43 39.15
CA LEU A 9 3.64 53.52 38.80
C LEU A 9 3.48 53.34 37.28
N LEU A 10 3.63 54.43 36.51
CA LEU A 10 3.58 54.37 35.05
C LEU A 10 4.76 53.57 34.46
N ILE A 11 5.97 53.72 35.02
CA ILE A 11 7.14 52.96 34.57
C ILE A 11 6.96 51.46 34.85
N SER A 12 6.45 51.09 36.03
CA SER A 12 6.18 49.67 36.36
C SER A 12 5.10 49.05 35.47
N ILE A 13 4.04 49.79 35.13
CA ILE A 13 2.97 49.31 34.25
C ILE A 13 3.49 49.13 32.81
N VAL A 14 4.29 50.08 32.30
CA VAL A 14 4.91 49.97 30.96
C VAL A 14 5.91 48.82 30.90
N LEU A 15 6.67 48.56 31.98
CA LEU A 15 7.61 47.45 32.03
C LEU A 15 6.91 46.09 32.06
N VAL A 16 5.80 45.96 32.80
CA VAL A 16 4.99 44.72 32.81
C VAL A 16 4.31 44.48 31.46
N LEU A 17 3.81 45.53 30.79
CA LEU A 17 3.27 45.42 29.43
C LEU A 17 4.35 45.02 28.40
N ALA A 18 5.59 45.51 28.55
CA ALA A 18 6.68 45.14 27.65
C ALA A 18 7.12 43.67 27.80
N LEU A 19 7.03 43.09 29.01
CA LEU A 19 7.29 41.66 29.24
C LEU A 19 6.18 40.73 28.71
N LEU A 20 4.95 41.21 28.57
CA LEU A 20 3.81 40.42 28.07
C LEU A 20 3.82 40.23 26.54
N VAL A 21 4.59 41.03 25.79
CA VAL A 21 4.62 40.98 24.31
C VAL A 21 5.73 40.06 23.78
N THR A 22 6.72 39.68 24.58
CA THR A 22 7.82 38.79 24.16
C THR A 22 7.54 37.29 24.34
N ALA A 23 6.43 36.91 24.98
CA ALA A 23 6.06 35.51 25.19
C ALA A 23 5.27 34.87 24.03
N CYS A 24 4.93 35.64 23.00
CA CYS A 24 4.34 35.14 21.76
C CYS A 24 5.30 35.30 20.57
N GLY A 25 6.60 35.00 20.79
CA GLY A 25 7.52 34.72 19.71
C GLY A 25 7.12 33.42 19.05
N GLY A 26 6.47 33.53 17.88
CA GLY A 26 5.88 32.42 17.14
C GLY A 26 6.78 31.20 17.07
N GLY A 27 6.28 30.08 17.61
CA GLY A 27 6.77 28.78 17.22
C GLY A 27 6.50 28.64 15.73
N THR A 28 7.52 28.92 14.92
CA THR A 28 7.66 28.29 13.61
C THR A 28 7.40 26.81 13.84
N SER A 29 6.21 26.37 13.46
CA SER A 29 5.86 24.97 13.42
C SER A 29 6.75 24.39 12.35
N GLU A 30 7.94 23.94 12.76
CA GLU A 30 8.84 23.21 11.90
C GLU A 30 8.01 22.02 11.40
N PRO A 31 7.80 21.89 10.08
CA PRO A 31 6.92 20.85 9.54
C PRO A 31 7.44 19.53 10.09
N SER A 32 6.58 18.83 10.81
CA SER A 32 6.96 17.57 11.41
C SER A 32 7.38 16.62 10.28
N ARG A 33 8.29 15.69 10.57
CA ARG A 33 8.64 14.61 9.62
C ARG A 33 7.41 13.86 9.07
N TRP A 34 6.25 13.98 9.72
CA TRP A 34 4.97 13.42 9.34
C TRP A 34 4.17 14.32 8.38
N ASP A 35 4.33 15.65 8.43
CA ASP A 35 3.68 16.57 7.50
C ASP A 35 4.14 16.32 6.05
N GLY A 36 5.44 16.09 5.86
CA GLY A 36 5.98 15.63 4.57
C GLY A 36 5.54 14.22 4.16
N ALA A 37 5.05 13.38 5.08
CA ALA A 37 4.44 12.09 4.76
C ALA A 37 2.95 12.25 4.38
N GLN A 38 2.25 13.22 4.98
CA GLN A 38 0.87 13.57 4.66
C GLN A 38 0.74 14.25 3.30
N GLU A 39 1.71 15.08 2.91
CA GLU A 39 1.73 15.70 1.57
C GLU A 39 2.01 14.67 0.46
N ARG A 40 2.87 13.68 0.72
CA ARG A 40 3.11 12.54 -0.19
C ARG A 40 1.95 11.56 -0.30
N THR A 41 1.00 11.57 0.64
CA THR A 41 -0.20 10.73 0.59
C THR A 41 -1.41 11.47 0.04
N SER A 42 -1.47 12.79 0.25
CA SER A 42 -2.47 13.69 -0.36
C SER A 42 -2.26 13.89 -1.86
N GLY A 43 -1.00 13.82 -2.32
CA GLY A 43 -0.60 13.84 -3.73
C GLY A 43 -0.42 12.43 -4.33
N ALA A 44 -1.24 11.45 -3.94
CA ALA A 44 -1.30 10.19 -4.68
C ALA A 44 -1.51 10.52 -6.17
N PRO A 45 -0.74 9.93 -7.10
CA PRO A 45 -0.82 10.26 -8.50
C PRO A 45 -2.28 10.12 -8.93
N THR A 46 -2.83 11.20 -9.46
CA THR A 46 -4.11 11.22 -10.16
C THR A 46 -4.16 9.97 -11.04
N GLN A 47 -5.14 9.13 -10.72
CA GLN A 47 -5.41 7.84 -11.34
C GLN A 47 -5.12 7.90 -12.83
N THR A 48 -3.99 7.34 -13.26
CA THR A 48 -3.73 7.17 -14.68
C THR A 48 -4.66 6.07 -15.16
N THR A 49 -5.56 6.47 -16.07
CA THR A 49 -6.79 5.79 -16.49
C THR A 49 -7.93 6.02 -15.50
N GLY A 50 -9.00 6.72 -15.94
CA GLY A 50 -10.20 7.07 -15.16
C GLY A 50 -11.07 5.90 -14.71
N GLN A 51 -10.45 4.77 -14.35
CA GLN A 51 -11.11 3.59 -13.82
C GLN A 51 -10.82 3.48 -12.33
N GLN A 52 -11.87 3.61 -11.53
CA GLN A 52 -11.80 3.42 -10.09
C GLN A 52 -11.18 2.03 -9.78
N PRO A 53 -10.28 1.95 -8.78
CA PRO A 53 -9.67 0.67 -8.41
C PRO A 53 -10.73 -0.30 -7.89
N ALA A 54 -10.58 -1.59 -8.22
CA ALA A 54 -11.53 -2.62 -7.79
C ALA A 54 -11.62 -2.70 -6.25
N LYS A 55 -12.80 -2.98 -5.68
CA LYS A 55 -12.88 -3.25 -4.23
C LYS A 55 -12.21 -4.60 -3.95
N GLY A 56 -11.39 -4.67 -2.89
CA GLY A 56 -10.63 -5.90 -2.56
C GLY A 56 -11.50 -7.16 -2.51
N GLY A 57 -12.65 -7.11 -1.84
CA GLY A 57 -13.54 -8.27 -1.76
C GLY A 57 -14.15 -8.72 -3.10
N GLN A 58 -14.26 -7.82 -4.09
CA GLN A 58 -14.67 -8.23 -5.44
C GLN A 58 -13.61 -9.09 -6.12
N LEU A 59 -12.34 -8.98 -5.72
CA LEU A 59 -11.26 -9.77 -6.29
C LEU A 59 -11.23 -11.22 -5.77
N ASN A 60 -11.88 -11.51 -4.62
CA ASN A 60 -11.87 -12.83 -4.00
C ASN A 60 -12.42 -13.94 -4.90
N GLN A 61 -13.39 -13.62 -5.75
CA GLN A 61 -14.00 -14.57 -6.69
C GLN A 61 -13.02 -15.13 -7.72
N PHE A 62 -11.91 -14.43 -7.98
CA PHE A 62 -10.89 -14.87 -8.93
C PHE A 62 -9.80 -15.73 -8.29
N PHE A 63 -9.79 -15.85 -6.95
CA PHE A 63 -8.84 -16.71 -6.26
C PHE A 63 -9.21 -18.19 -6.45
N PRO A 64 -8.21 -19.06 -6.63
CA PRO A 64 -8.45 -20.49 -6.74
C PRO A 64 -9.10 -21.03 -5.48
N THR A 65 -10.12 -21.86 -5.62
CA THR A 65 -10.63 -22.65 -4.50
C THR A 65 -9.51 -23.58 -4.01
N ALA A 66 -9.30 -23.64 -2.70
CA ALA A 66 -8.40 -24.61 -2.12
C ALA A 66 -9.12 -25.96 -1.97
N SER A 67 -8.46 -27.04 -2.34
CA SER A 67 -8.97 -28.41 -2.25
C SER A 67 -7.88 -29.36 -1.75
N GLY A 68 -8.30 -30.53 -1.26
CA GLY A 68 -7.41 -31.54 -0.69
C GLY A 68 -6.75 -31.06 0.60
N GLU A 69 -5.43 -31.21 0.67
CA GLU A 69 -4.60 -30.82 1.83
C GLU A 69 -4.38 -29.30 1.98
N TYR A 70 -4.87 -28.51 1.02
CA TYR A 70 -4.69 -27.06 1.01
C TYR A 70 -5.91 -26.33 1.55
N GLN A 71 -5.64 -25.22 2.25
CA GLN A 71 -6.65 -24.27 2.72
C GLN A 71 -6.27 -22.86 2.27
N ARG A 72 -7.26 -22.07 1.86
CA ARG A 72 -7.09 -20.66 1.51
C ARG A 72 -7.81 -19.81 2.55
N VAL A 73 -7.10 -18.85 3.14
CA VAL A 73 -7.65 -17.91 4.13
C VAL A 73 -7.38 -16.50 3.66
N PHE A 74 -8.41 -15.71 3.40
CA PHE A 74 -8.26 -14.29 3.08
C PHE A 74 -7.76 -13.55 4.33
N THR A 75 -6.74 -12.70 4.16
CA THR A 75 -6.12 -11.99 5.29
C THR A 75 -6.06 -10.49 5.12
N GLN A 76 -6.22 -9.98 3.90
CA GLN A 76 -6.24 -8.55 3.67
C GLN A 76 -7.02 -8.26 2.40
N GLU A 77 -8.00 -7.37 2.53
CA GLU A 77 -8.80 -6.86 1.43
C GLU A 77 -8.83 -5.34 1.56
N LYS A 78 -8.33 -4.67 0.53
CA LYS A 78 -8.31 -3.21 0.44
C LYS A 78 -8.71 -2.80 -0.97
N THR A 79 -9.04 -1.55 -1.18
CA THR A 79 -9.24 -1.02 -2.52
C THR A 79 -7.99 -1.30 -3.38
N GLY A 80 -8.20 -1.94 -4.53
CA GLY A 80 -7.20 -2.41 -5.48
C GLY A 80 -6.34 -3.58 -5.01
N SER A 81 -6.68 -4.30 -3.93
CA SER A 81 -5.85 -5.40 -3.46
C SER A 81 -6.61 -6.45 -2.66
N ALA A 82 -6.36 -7.72 -2.94
CA ALA A 82 -6.79 -8.84 -2.13
C ALA A 82 -5.62 -9.81 -1.92
N LEU A 83 -5.48 -10.32 -0.70
CA LEU A 83 -4.46 -11.28 -0.31
C LEU A 83 -5.10 -12.46 0.42
N ALA A 84 -4.65 -13.65 0.06
CA ALA A 84 -5.01 -14.88 0.75
C ALA A 84 -3.77 -15.69 1.12
N LYS A 85 -3.73 -16.21 2.33
CA LYS A 85 -2.76 -17.22 2.73
C LYS A 85 -3.18 -18.57 2.19
N LEU A 86 -2.23 -19.27 1.59
CA LEU A 86 -2.33 -20.66 1.25
C LEU A 86 -1.64 -21.48 2.36
N LYS A 87 -2.40 -22.37 2.98
CA LYS A 87 -1.92 -23.29 4.01
C LYS A 87 -1.95 -24.72 3.47
N LYS A 88 -0.99 -25.54 3.89
CA LYS A 88 -0.91 -26.98 3.64
C LYS A 88 -0.80 -27.68 4.99
N GLY A 89 -1.73 -28.58 5.32
CA GLY A 89 -1.76 -29.22 6.65
C GLY A 89 -1.74 -28.22 7.81
N GLY A 90 -2.47 -27.10 7.68
CA GLY A 90 -2.52 -26.03 8.69
C GLY A 90 -1.35 -25.03 8.68
N THR A 91 -0.24 -25.35 8.01
CA THR A 91 0.95 -24.48 7.94
C THR A 91 0.91 -23.57 6.71
N GLU A 92 1.21 -22.29 6.88
CA GLU A 92 1.28 -21.32 5.77
C GLU A 92 2.45 -21.65 4.83
N VAL A 93 2.14 -21.97 3.58
CA VAL A 93 3.15 -22.29 2.54
C VAL A 93 3.31 -21.17 1.52
N ALA A 94 2.28 -20.35 1.30
CA ALA A 94 2.38 -19.22 0.39
C ALA A 94 1.37 -18.11 0.68
N THR A 95 1.60 -16.97 0.05
CA THR A 95 0.62 -15.89 -0.07
C THR A 95 0.23 -15.73 -1.54
N LEU A 96 -1.06 -15.81 -1.79
CA LEU A 96 -1.76 -15.52 -3.03
C LEU A 96 -2.17 -14.05 -3.02
N ALA A 97 -1.98 -13.30 -4.10
CA ALA A 97 -2.39 -11.90 -4.15
C ALA A 97 -2.85 -11.49 -5.55
N ILE A 98 -3.89 -10.65 -5.58
CA ILE A 98 -4.33 -9.90 -6.76
C ILE A 98 -4.23 -8.42 -6.42
N ASN A 99 -3.50 -7.66 -7.24
CA ASN A 99 -3.35 -6.22 -7.06
C ASN A 99 -3.73 -5.50 -8.35
N ASP A 100 -4.56 -4.48 -8.22
CA ASP A 100 -4.94 -3.57 -9.28
C ASP A 100 -3.84 -2.53 -9.48
N THR A 101 -3.27 -2.45 -10.69
CA THR A 101 -2.23 -1.47 -10.98
C THR A 101 -2.76 -0.05 -11.09
N ALA A 102 -4.08 0.18 -11.11
CA ALA A 102 -4.65 1.53 -11.00
C ALA A 102 -4.20 2.24 -9.71
N ASN A 103 -3.97 1.48 -8.63
CA ASN A 103 -3.45 2.00 -7.35
C ASN A 103 -1.92 2.04 -7.28
N ASN A 104 -1.23 1.36 -8.20
CA ASN A 104 0.22 1.32 -8.25
C ASN A 104 0.69 1.03 -9.69
N PRO A 105 0.71 2.05 -10.57
CA PRO A 105 1.07 1.86 -11.98
C PRO A 105 2.48 1.30 -12.18
N LYS A 106 3.41 1.64 -11.27
CA LYS A 106 4.79 1.14 -11.30
C LYS A 106 4.89 -0.38 -11.19
N ALA A 107 3.89 -1.04 -10.60
CA ALA A 107 3.85 -2.50 -10.52
C ALA A 107 3.75 -3.16 -11.92
N ALA A 108 3.17 -2.47 -12.91
CA ALA A 108 3.06 -2.96 -14.29
C ALA A 108 4.39 -2.84 -15.07
N GLU A 109 5.27 -1.91 -14.71
CA GLU A 109 6.47 -1.59 -15.50
C GLU A 109 7.43 -2.78 -15.64
N LYS A 110 7.63 -3.56 -14.57
CA LYS A 110 8.49 -4.75 -14.59
C LYS A 110 8.03 -5.83 -15.57
N PHE A 111 6.77 -5.79 -16.02
CA PHE A 111 6.23 -6.73 -17.01
C PHE A 111 6.49 -6.29 -18.45
N LYS A 112 6.83 -5.01 -18.69
CA LYS A 112 7.14 -4.50 -20.04
C LYS A 112 8.39 -5.16 -20.62
N THR A 113 9.33 -5.52 -19.76
CA THR A 113 10.59 -6.19 -20.14
C THR A 113 10.57 -7.70 -19.86
N ALA A 114 9.41 -8.25 -19.49
CA ALA A 114 9.29 -9.68 -19.19
C ALA A 114 9.45 -10.51 -20.47
N THR A 115 10.47 -11.37 -20.48
CA THR A 115 10.69 -12.35 -21.55
C THR A 115 9.94 -13.67 -21.33
N GLN A 116 9.60 -13.96 -20.08
CA GLN A 116 8.87 -15.16 -19.69
C GLN A 116 7.36 -14.96 -19.77
N LYS A 117 6.62 -16.05 -20.03
CA LYS A 117 5.16 -16.09 -20.00
C LYS A 117 4.67 -17.29 -19.22
N ILE A 118 3.53 -17.13 -18.56
CA ILE A 118 2.75 -18.23 -17.98
C ILE A 118 1.39 -18.19 -18.66
N GLY A 119 1.12 -19.21 -19.50
CA GLY A 119 0.05 -19.12 -20.48
C GLY A 119 0.33 -18.00 -21.48
N ILE A 120 -0.63 -17.09 -21.67
CA ILE A 120 -0.49 -15.93 -22.56
C ILE A 120 0.03 -14.67 -21.86
N TYR A 121 0.16 -14.70 -20.52
CA TYR A 121 0.44 -13.51 -19.72
C TYR A 121 1.93 -13.34 -19.45
N PRO A 122 2.47 -12.11 -19.53
CA PRO A 122 3.87 -11.84 -19.19
C PRO A 122 4.11 -12.17 -17.71
N ALA A 123 5.22 -12.84 -17.44
CA ALA A 123 5.56 -13.38 -16.13
C ALA A 123 6.91 -12.85 -15.64
N VAL A 124 6.99 -12.57 -14.35
CA VAL A 124 8.20 -12.09 -13.68
C VAL A 124 8.43 -12.94 -12.43
N VAL A 125 9.64 -13.49 -12.32
CA VAL A 125 10.09 -14.25 -11.15
C VAL A 125 11.09 -13.40 -10.37
N GLN A 126 10.83 -13.20 -9.07
CA GLN A 126 11.66 -12.42 -8.16
C GLN A 126 11.88 -13.22 -6.87
N GLY A 127 12.98 -13.97 -6.81
CA GLY A 127 13.29 -14.86 -5.69
C GLY A 127 12.17 -15.86 -5.42
N LYS A 128 11.51 -15.73 -4.26
CA LYS A 128 10.40 -16.60 -3.83
C LYS A 128 9.02 -16.22 -4.39
N LYS A 129 8.95 -15.20 -5.24
CA LYS A 129 7.71 -14.66 -5.82
C LYS A 129 7.65 -14.91 -7.32
N THR A 130 6.53 -15.44 -7.79
CA THR A 130 6.18 -15.48 -9.21
C THR A 130 4.95 -14.60 -9.42
N SER A 131 4.99 -13.70 -10.39
CA SER A 131 3.89 -12.79 -10.71
C SER A 131 3.60 -12.81 -12.20
N ILE A 132 2.34 -12.57 -12.56
CA ILE A 132 1.88 -12.34 -13.93
C ILE A 132 1.06 -11.05 -13.99
N LEU A 133 1.00 -10.43 -15.17
CA LEU A 133 0.12 -9.30 -15.44
C LEU A 133 -1.03 -9.74 -16.35
N VAL A 134 -2.26 -9.55 -15.89
CA VAL A 134 -3.50 -9.93 -16.56
C VAL A 134 -4.33 -8.67 -16.73
N GLY A 135 -4.30 -8.08 -17.94
CA GLY A 135 -4.83 -6.72 -18.15
C GLY A 135 -4.11 -5.73 -17.23
N ARG A 136 -4.86 -5.07 -16.34
CA ARG A 136 -4.32 -4.17 -15.30
C ARG A 136 -4.04 -4.85 -13.95
N TYR A 137 -4.30 -6.14 -13.81
CA TYR A 137 -4.21 -6.82 -12.53
C TYR A 137 -2.92 -7.64 -12.43
N GLN A 138 -2.12 -7.39 -11.40
CA GLN A 138 -0.98 -8.22 -11.04
C GLN A 138 -1.44 -9.37 -10.15
N VAL A 139 -1.38 -10.59 -10.67
CA VAL A 139 -1.60 -11.82 -9.89
C VAL A 139 -0.26 -12.38 -9.47
N SER A 140 -0.12 -12.78 -8.20
CA SER A 140 1.15 -13.31 -7.71
C SER A 140 0.99 -14.41 -6.68
N VAL A 141 1.97 -15.30 -6.67
CA VAL A 141 2.17 -16.33 -5.64
C VAL A 141 3.54 -16.13 -5.04
N THR A 142 3.60 -15.95 -3.73
CA THR A 142 4.85 -15.77 -2.98
C THR A 142 4.99 -16.90 -1.99
N SER A 143 6.04 -17.72 -2.12
CA SER A 143 6.33 -18.78 -1.16
C SER A 143 6.64 -18.18 0.22
N LYS A 144 6.23 -18.87 1.30
CA LYS A 144 6.56 -18.45 2.67
C LYS A 144 8.06 -18.49 2.89
N THR A 145 8.65 -19.65 2.61
CA THR A 145 10.09 -19.95 2.59
C THR A 145 10.52 -20.36 1.17
N PRO A 146 11.81 -20.31 0.83
CA PRO A 146 12.29 -20.75 -0.49
C PRO A 146 11.91 -22.19 -0.86
N THR A 147 11.73 -23.06 0.13
CA THR A 147 11.42 -24.49 -0.02
C THR A 147 9.92 -24.81 0.08
N SER A 148 9.09 -23.89 0.60
CA SER A 148 7.65 -24.14 0.82
C SER A 148 6.85 -24.35 -0.47
N LEU A 149 7.27 -23.73 -1.58
CA LEU A 149 6.77 -24.01 -2.93
C LEU A 149 7.91 -23.78 -3.92
N SER A 150 8.08 -24.70 -4.86
CA SER A 150 9.00 -24.55 -6.00
C SER A 150 8.51 -23.49 -6.99
N ALA A 151 9.35 -23.12 -7.97
CA ALA A 151 8.93 -22.21 -9.05
C ALA A 151 7.78 -22.80 -9.89
N SER A 152 7.84 -24.10 -10.15
CA SER A 152 6.78 -24.82 -10.88
C SER A 152 5.47 -24.83 -10.09
N ASP A 153 5.53 -25.07 -8.77
CA ASP A 153 4.33 -25.04 -7.94
C ASP A 153 3.67 -23.65 -7.94
N ARG A 154 4.48 -22.58 -7.86
CA ARG A 154 3.96 -21.21 -7.94
C ARG A 154 3.27 -20.95 -9.29
N GLN A 155 3.84 -21.44 -10.38
CA GLN A 155 3.23 -21.34 -11.71
C GLN A 155 1.92 -22.13 -11.79
N ALA A 156 1.90 -23.36 -11.29
CA ALA A 156 0.68 -24.17 -11.24
C ALA A 156 -0.42 -23.48 -10.41
N TRP A 157 -0.07 -22.87 -9.28
CA TRP A 157 -1.00 -22.08 -8.49
C TRP A 157 -1.52 -20.84 -9.22
N LEU A 158 -0.67 -20.12 -9.95
CA LEU A 158 -1.08 -18.97 -10.76
C LEU A 158 -2.12 -19.35 -11.83
N GLN A 159 -1.95 -20.52 -12.44
CA GLN A 159 -2.89 -21.02 -13.46
C GLN A 159 -4.25 -21.42 -12.90
N LYS A 160 -4.36 -21.65 -11.58
CA LYS A 160 -5.64 -21.98 -10.93
C LYS A 160 -6.53 -20.77 -10.66
N PHE A 161 -5.98 -19.55 -10.73
CA PHE A 161 -6.81 -18.35 -10.64
C PHE A 161 -7.75 -18.27 -11.85
N ASN A 162 -8.90 -17.62 -11.67
CA ASN A 162 -9.77 -17.31 -12.80
C ASN A 162 -9.20 -16.11 -13.59
N LEU A 163 -8.17 -16.37 -14.40
CA LEU A 163 -7.43 -15.34 -15.14
C LEU A 163 -8.27 -14.73 -16.27
N SER A 164 -9.14 -15.52 -16.92
CA SER A 164 -10.03 -15.02 -17.97
C SER A 164 -11.10 -14.08 -17.39
N GLY A 165 -11.71 -14.45 -16.27
CA GLY A 165 -12.64 -13.57 -15.56
C GLY A 165 -11.97 -12.28 -15.09
N LEU A 166 -10.73 -12.36 -14.61
CA LEU A 166 -9.96 -11.19 -14.19
C LEU A 166 -9.58 -10.29 -15.38
N ALA A 167 -9.27 -10.87 -16.54
CA ALA A 167 -8.99 -10.12 -17.77
C ALA A 167 -10.22 -9.41 -18.35
N GLY A 168 -11.43 -9.85 -17.98
CA GLY A 168 -12.71 -9.28 -18.41
C GLY A 168 -13.25 -8.14 -17.53
N LEU A 169 -12.52 -7.74 -16.49
CA LEU A 169 -12.84 -6.58 -15.63
C LEU A 169 -12.25 -5.28 -16.18
#